data_AF-A0A7S0M2S4-F1
#
_entry.id   AF-A0A7S0M2S4-F1
#
_cell.length_a   1.000
_cell.length_b   1.000
_cell.length_c   1.000
_cell.angle_alpha   90.00
_cell.angle_beta   90.00
_cell.angle_gamma   90.00
#
_symmetry.space_group_name_H-M   'P 1'
#
loop_
_entity.id
_entity.type
_entity.pdbx_description
1 polymer ?
#
loop_
_entity_poly.entity_id
_entity_poly.type
_entity_poly.pdbx_seq_one_letter_code
_entity_poly.pdbx_strand_id
1 'polypeptide(L)'
;GALAASAAAFGGLSAVLAVSFGGLGAGLVGYKVARRIGDIQEFELVLVDASPGPAVTIGVAGWLDGDNDSAWAVWDPALRQGVCDPGEVLALSWESHELRRLGTVLSTYIKSQAVSYSINMVGTAVIGAAFATLAWPRALLGAAGWIDSAWSMVQIRADQAGEELGRALLARTQGSRPVTLVGYGMGARVVVKCLLHLHAAGYAGQGIVETAVCLGTPLPADPHLWAAAAQACGHRLGDGY
;
A
#
# COMPACT_ATOMS: atom_id res chain seq x y z
N GLY A 1 8.59 -6.21 -44.95
CA GLY A 1 9.26 -5.30 -44.00
C GLY A 1 8.52 -5.43 -42.70
N ALA A 2 9.13 -5.97 -41.64
CA ALA A 2 9.91 -5.20 -40.66
C ALA A 2 9.01 -4.12 -40.02
N LEU A 3 8.67 -4.22 -38.73
CA LEU A 3 9.62 -4.00 -37.63
C LEU A 3 9.34 -4.91 -36.43
N ALA A 4 10.34 -5.71 -36.08
CA ALA A 4 10.55 -6.19 -34.73
C ALA A 4 11.04 -5.00 -33.88
N ALA A 5 10.43 -4.76 -32.73
CA ALA A 5 10.97 -3.89 -31.70
C ALA A 5 11.37 -4.79 -30.52
N SER A 6 12.68 -5.01 -30.43
CA SER A 6 13.40 -5.69 -29.38
C SER A 6 13.02 -5.22 -27.98
N ALA A 7 12.73 -6.17 -27.09
CA ALA A 7 12.76 -5.99 -25.65
C ALA A 7 14.20 -5.61 -25.24
N ALA A 8 14.43 -4.31 -25.06
CA ALA A 8 15.65 -3.79 -24.48
C ALA A 8 15.46 -3.70 -22.96
N ALA A 9 16.37 -4.36 -22.24
CA ALA A 9 16.52 -4.24 -20.80
C ALA A 9 16.71 -2.77 -20.40
N PHE A 10 15.88 -2.28 -19.49
CA PHE A 10 16.14 -1.04 -18.78
C PHE A 10 16.36 -1.35 -17.31
N GLY A 11 17.63 -1.51 -16.96
CA GLY A 11 18.10 -1.14 -15.63
C GLY A 11 18.02 0.38 -15.51
N GLY A 12 17.31 0.86 -14.47
CA GLY A 12 17.36 2.23 -13.98
C GLY A 12 17.08 3.32 -15.02
N LEU A 13 15.80 3.63 -15.28
CA LEU A 13 15.28 4.98 -15.54
C LEU A 13 13.76 4.87 -15.69
N SER A 14 13.04 5.63 -14.86
CA SER A 14 11.59 5.78 -14.87
C SER A 14 11.12 6.26 -16.25
N ALA A 15 10.53 5.36 -17.04
CA ALA A 15 9.81 5.72 -18.25
C ALA A 15 8.34 5.96 -17.86
N VAL A 16 8.03 7.21 -17.50
CA VAL A 16 6.65 7.67 -17.31
C VAL A 16 5.95 7.64 -18.67
N LEU A 17 5.22 6.55 -18.95
CA LEU A 17 4.27 6.51 -20.05
C LEU A 17 3.00 7.27 -19.62
N ALA A 18 3.05 8.59 -19.78
CA ALA A 18 1.89 9.46 -19.68
C ALA A 18 1.07 9.36 -20.99
N VAL A 19 0.09 8.47 -21.03
CA VAL A 19 -0.94 8.49 -22.08
C VAL A 19 -2.21 9.03 -21.44
N SER A 20 -2.32 10.35 -21.46
CA SER A 20 -3.40 11.13 -20.86
C SER A 20 -4.67 11.02 -21.67
N PHE A 21 -5.79 10.67 -21.03
CA PHE A 21 -7.10 11.10 -21.51
C PHE A 21 -7.09 12.64 -21.55
N GLY A 22 -7.50 13.21 -22.69
CA GLY A 22 -7.28 14.61 -23.04
C GLY A 22 -7.43 15.60 -21.88
N GLY A 23 -6.34 16.31 -21.58
CA GLY A 23 -6.34 17.54 -20.78
C GLY A 23 -5.77 17.46 -19.35
N LEU A 24 -5.88 16.35 -18.62
CA LEU A 24 -5.59 16.32 -17.16
C LEU A 24 -5.09 14.96 -16.63
N GLY A 25 -4.25 14.23 -17.38
CA GLY A 25 -3.76 12.89 -17.00
C GLY A 25 -2.33 12.86 -16.43
N ALA A 26 -2.08 13.60 -15.34
CA ALA A 26 -0.76 13.66 -14.67
C ALA A 26 -0.86 14.12 -13.19
N GLY A 27 -1.77 13.55 -12.40
CA GLY A 27 -2.07 14.09 -11.07
C GLY A 27 -1.03 13.74 -9.99
N LEU A 28 -0.92 12.45 -9.68
CA LEU A 28 -0.08 11.95 -8.59
C LEU A 28 1.09 11.08 -9.07
N VAL A 29 1.13 10.76 -10.36
CA VAL A 29 2.20 9.95 -10.97
C VAL A 29 3.54 10.67 -10.82
N GLY A 30 4.52 9.97 -10.23
CA GLY A 30 5.84 10.54 -9.99
C GLY A 30 5.88 11.54 -8.83
N TYR A 31 4.81 11.63 -8.02
CA TYR A 31 4.87 12.31 -6.73
C TYR A 31 5.96 11.64 -5.90
N LYS A 32 7.04 12.38 -5.68
CA LYS A 32 8.22 11.92 -4.97
C LYS A 32 8.66 12.97 -3.98
N VAL A 33 8.80 12.55 -2.74
CA VAL A 33 9.30 13.40 -1.68
C VAL A 33 10.83 13.43 -1.79
N ALA A 34 11.38 14.51 -2.36
CA ALA A 34 12.82 14.68 -2.57
C ALA A 34 13.59 15.06 -1.28
N ARG A 35 12.89 15.42 -0.20
CA ARG A 35 13.46 15.91 1.06
C ARG A 35 12.87 15.10 2.21
N ARG A 36 13.70 14.57 3.11
CA ARG A 36 13.25 13.80 4.30
C ARG A 36 12.11 14.53 5.00
N ILE A 37 10.90 13.97 4.93
CA ILE A 37 9.76 14.42 5.73
C ILE A 37 9.73 13.54 6.96
N GLY A 38 10.07 14.13 8.10
CA GLY A 38 10.36 13.37 9.30
C GLY A 38 11.51 12.39 9.06
N ASP A 39 11.30 11.13 9.43
CA ASP A 39 12.32 10.11 9.28
C ASP A 39 12.21 9.32 7.96
N ILE A 40 11.12 9.44 7.21
CA ILE A 40 10.83 8.57 6.05
C ILE A 40 11.92 8.71 4.98
N GLN A 41 12.50 7.58 4.55
CA GLN A 41 13.58 7.56 3.55
C GLN A 41 13.07 7.43 2.11
N GLU A 42 11.93 6.78 1.91
CA GLU A 42 11.36 6.51 0.60
C GLU A 42 9.85 6.78 0.64
N PHE A 43 9.37 7.62 -0.28
CA PHE A 43 7.96 7.88 -0.51
C PHE A 43 7.76 8.31 -1.97
N GLU A 44 7.15 7.45 -2.77
CA GLU A 44 6.90 7.67 -4.20
C GLU A 44 5.61 7.01 -4.68
N LEU A 45 4.77 7.75 -5.43
CA LEU A 45 3.61 7.19 -6.11
C LEU A 45 3.99 6.79 -7.54
N VAL A 46 3.99 5.48 -7.77
CA VAL A 46 4.41 4.86 -9.03
C VAL A 46 3.18 4.48 -9.85
N LEU A 47 3.14 4.88 -11.12
CA LEU A 47 2.08 4.48 -12.04
C LEU A 47 2.20 2.99 -12.41
N VAL A 48 1.11 2.25 -12.24
CA VAL A 48 1.00 0.82 -12.56
C VAL A 48 0.15 0.63 -13.81
N ASP A 49 -0.99 1.31 -13.87
CA ASP A 49 -1.91 1.25 -15.00
C ASP A 49 -2.42 2.67 -15.33
N ALA A 50 -2.31 3.05 -16.60
CA ALA A 50 -2.78 4.33 -17.14
C ALA A 50 -4.19 4.21 -17.76
N SER A 51 -4.95 3.19 -17.34
CA SER A 51 -6.27 2.92 -17.89
C SER A 51 -7.19 4.15 -17.79
N PRO A 52 -8.02 4.38 -18.82
CA PRO A 52 -9.03 5.43 -18.80
C PRO A 52 -9.91 5.35 -17.56
N GLY A 53 -10.14 6.50 -16.93
CA GLY A 53 -11.30 6.64 -16.06
C GLY A 53 -11.21 7.76 -15.04
N PRO A 54 -12.34 8.05 -14.39
CA PRO A 54 -12.44 9.17 -13.46
C PRO A 54 -11.73 8.87 -12.13
N ALA A 55 -11.66 7.60 -11.70
CA ALA A 55 -11.12 7.21 -10.42
C ALA A 55 -9.59 7.11 -10.44
N VAL A 56 -8.97 7.31 -9.27
CA VAL A 56 -7.57 6.98 -8.99
C VAL A 56 -7.54 5.92 -7.91
N THR A 57 -6.92 4.79 -8.18
CA THR A 57 -6.69 3.74 -7.18
C THR A 57 -5.25 3.80 -6.70
N ILE A 58 -5.03 3.78 -5.38
CA ILE A 58 -3.70 3.72 -4.78
C ILE A 58 -3.59 2.45 -3.94
N GLY A 59 -2.74 1.52 -4.40
CA GLY A 59 -2.35 0.33 -3.66
C GLY A 59 -1.20 0.61 -2.70
N VAL A 60 -1.31 0.14 -1.47
CA VAL A 60 -0.33 0.35 -0.40
C VAL A 60 0.10 -0.98 0.22
N ALA A 61 1.27 -1.46 -0.19
CA ALA A 61 1.81 -2.73 0.28
C ALA A 61 2.23 -2.66 1.76
N GLY A 62 2.00 -3.74 2.52
CA GLY A 62 2.38 -3.86 3.93
C GLY A 62 3.61 -4.69 4.23
N TRP A 63 4.15 -5.40 3.24
CA TRP A 63 5.45 -6.08 3.25
C TRP A 63 5.80 -6.44 1.79
N LEU A 64 7.07 -6.73 1.51
CA LEU A 64 7.56 -7.13 0.18
C LEU A 64 8.37 -8.42 0.31
N ASP A 65 8.21 -9.39 -0.61
CA ASP A 65 8.95 -10.66 -0.57
C ASP A 65 10.08 -10.69 -1.61
N GLY A 66 11.30 -10.46 -1.15
CA GLY A 66 12.51 -10.53 -1.97
C GLY A 66 12.95 -9.22 -2.62
N ASP A 67 14.14 -9.25 -3.24
CA ASP A 67 14.80 -8.05 -3.78
C ASP A 67 14.15 -7.54 -5.07
N ASN A 68 13.46 -8.42 -5.80
CA ASN A 68 12.76 -8.10 -7.05
C ASN A 68 11.29 -7.74 -6.85
N ASP A 69 10.75 -7.90 -5.63
CA ASP A 69 9.42 -7.43 -5.30
C ASP A 69 9.45 -5.90 -5.20
N SER A 70 8.70 -5.29 -6.10
CA SER A 70 8.41 -3.86 -6.10
C SER A 70 7.03 -3.67 -5.49
N ALA A 71 6.78 -2.50 -4.89
CA ALA A 71 5.50 -2.20 -4.24
C ALA A 71 4.29 -2.45 -5.15
N TRP A 72 4.45 -2.41 -6.48
CA TRP A 72 3.40 -2.67 -7.46
C TRP A 72 3.24 -4.14 -7.86
N ALA A 73 4.28 -4.99 -7.76
CA ALA A 73 4.21 -6.39 -8.19
C ALA A 73 3.16 -7.19 -7.40
N VAL A 74 2.97 -6.85 -6.12
CA VAL A 74 1.94 -7.42 -5.26
C VAL A 74 0.53 -7.10 -5.77
N TRP A 75 0.36 -5.95 -6.41
CA TRP A 75 -0.94 -5.45 -6.85
C TRP A 75 -1.28 -5.80 -8.30
N ASP A 76 -0.29 -6.23 -9.10
CA ASP A 76 -0.41 -6.45 -10.54
C ASP A 76 -1.57 -7.41 -10.93
N PRO A 77 -1.83 -8.52 -10.20
CA PRO A 77 -2.97 -9.38 -10.51
C PRO A 77 -4.30 -8.86 -9.92
N ALA A 78 -4.25 -8.32 -8.70
CA ALA A 78 -5.45 -7.98 -7.91
C ALA A 78 -6.12 -6.69 -8.37
N LEU A 79 -5.33 -5.65 -8.71
CA LEU A 79 -5.87 -4.37 -9.15
C LEU A 79 -6.26 -4.36 -10.63
N ARG A 80 -5.63 -5.20 -11.47
CA ARG A 80 -6.02 -5.34 -12.89
C ARG A 80 -7.33 -6.11 -13.12
N GLN A 81 -7.74 -6.96 -12.18
CA GLN A 81 -8.91 -7.85 -12.35
C GLN A 81 -10.25 -7.28 -11.82
N GLY A 82 -10.32 -5.98 -11.54
CA GLY A 82 -11.62 -5.31 -11.29
C GLY A 82 -12.01 -5.15 -9.82
N VAL A 83 -11.04 -5.06 -8.90
CA VAL A 83 -11.32 -4.59 -7.52
C VAL A 83 -11.69 -3.10 -7.50
N CYS A 84 -11.37 -2.36 -8.55
CA CYS A 84 -11.53 -0.92 -8.60
C CYS A 84 -12.24 -0.46 -9.88
N ASP A 85 -12.91 0.69 -9.80
CA ASP A 85 -13.50 1.35 -10.96
C ASP A 85 -12.44 1.61 -12.03
N PRO A 86 -12.82 1.60 -13.32
CA PRO A 86 -11.91 1.93 -14.40
C PRO A 86 -11.25 3.30 -14.13
N GLY A 87 -9.93 3.35 -14.24
CA GLY A 87 -9.14 4.52 -13.87
C GLY A 87 -7.66 4.22 -13.73
N GLU A 88 -6.91 5.25 -13.31
CA GLU A 88 -5.48 5.13 -13.09
C GLU A 88 -5.20 4.34 -11.81
N VAL A 89 -4.21 3.45 -11.87
CA VAL A 89 -3.75 2.66 -10.73
C VAL A 89 -2.33 3.05 -10.38
N LEU A 90 -2.14 3.45 -9.13
CA LEU A 90 -0.86 3.82 -8.54
C LEU A 90 -0.49 2.83 -7.44
N ALA A 91 0.80 2.60 -7.26
CA ALA A 91 1.34 1.92 -6.10
C ALA A 91 2.17 2.91 -5.27
N LEU A 92 1.94 2.94 -3.97
CA LEU A 92 2.80 3.68 -3.05
C LEU A 92 4.05 2.86 -2.71
N SER A 93 5.21 3.33 -3.17
CA SER A 93 6.51 2.87 -2.70
C SER A 93 6.88 3.64 -1.43
N TRP A 94 6.92 2.94 -0.30
CA TRP A 94 7.27 3.54 0.99
C TRP A 94 8.16 2.58 1.79
N GLU A 95 9.27 3.09 2.32
CA GLU A 95 10.21 2.36 3.18
C GLU A 95 10.50 0.91 2.71
N SER A 96 10.77 0.71 1.41
CA SER A 96 10.85 -0.63 0.82
C SER A 96 11.91 -1.49 1.48
N HIS A 97 13.00 -0.90 1.97
CA HIS A 97 14.03 -1.60 2.74
C HIS A 97 13.47 -2.24 4.01
N GLU A 98 12.66 -1.50 4.78
CA GLU A 98 12.05 -2.03 6.01
C GLU A 98 10.92 -3.01 5.70
N LEU A 99 10.14 -2.77 4.64
CA LEU A 99 9.11 -3.70 4.19
C LEU A 99 9.67 -5.04 3.70
N ARG A 100 10.85 -5.06 3.07
CA ARG A 100 11.55 -6.31 2.70
C ARG A 100 12.11 -7.04 3.92
N ARG A 101 12.61 -6.32 4.92
CA ARG A 101 13.02 -6.93 6.20
C ARG A 101 11.84 -7.62 6.86
N LEU A 102 10.69 -6.94 6.91
CA LEU A 102 9.47 -7.50 7.46
C LEU A 102 9.00 -8.73 6.65
N GLY A 103 9.01 -8.65 5.32
CA GLY A 103 8.65 -9.76 4.44
C GLY A 103 9.56 -10.97 4.59
N THR A 104 10.87 -10.77 4.75
CA THR A 104 11.84 -11.85 5.00
C THR A 104 11.56 -12.57 6.32
N VAL A 105 11.21 -11.83 7.37
CA VAL A 105 10.83 -12.41 8.67
C VAL A 105 9.55 -13.22 8.52
N LEU A 106 8.53 -12.66 7.86
CA LEU A 106 7.25 -13.33 7.66
C LEU A 106 7.41 -14.59 6.79
N SER A 107 8.18 -14.53 5.71
CA SER A 107 8.41 -15.66 4.83
C SER A 107 9.24 -16.76 5.50
N THR A 108 10.24 -16.40 6.31
CA THR A 108 11.01 -17.35 7.12
C THR A 108 10.10 -18.05 8.14
N TYR A 109 9.21 -17.31 8.80
CA TYR A 109 8.25 -17.87 9.74
C TYR A 109 7.26 -18.83 9.05
N ILE A 110 6.62 -18.38 7.96
CA ILE A 110 5.68 -19.21 7.18
C ILE A 110 6.38 -20.49 6.69
N LYS A 111 7.60 -20.38 6.16
CA LYS A 111 8.41 -21.53 5.73
C LYS A 111 8.72 -22.46 6.91
N SER A 112 9.08 -21.93 8.08
CA SER A 112 9.34 -22.76 9.27
C SER A 112 8.11 -23.53 9.75
N GLN A 113 6.91 -22.95 9.60
CA GLN A 113 5.63 -23.61 9.90
C GLN A 113 5.25 -24.63 8.82
N ALA A 114 5.51 -24.34 7.54
CA ALA A 114 5.31 -25.25 6.41
C ALA A 114 6.30 -26.43 6.37
N VAL A 115 7.46 -26.32 7.03
CA VAL A 115 8.36 -27.45 7.27
C VAL A 115 7.80 -28.38 8.37
N SER A 116 6.99 -27.86 9.29
CA SER A 116 6.29 -28.64 10.32
C SER A 116 5.01 -29.33 9.83
N TYR A 117 4.33 -28.75 8.84
CA TYR A 117 3.19 -29.34 8.16
C TYR A 117 3.45 -29.35 6.66
N SER A 118 3.66 -30.53 6.08
CA SER A 118 3.84 -30.74 4.64
C SER A 118 2.65 -30.22 3.83
N ILE A 119 2.63 -28.91 3.57
CA ILE A 119 1.60 -28.23 2.80
C ILE A 119 2.23 -27.78 1.49
N ASN A 120 2.03 -28.59 0.46
CA ASN A 120 2.22 -28.18 -0.92
C ASN A 120 1.07 -27.20 -1.28
N MET A 121 1.25 -25.90 -1.03
CA MET A 121 0.31 -24.88 -1.52
C MET A 121 1.03 -23.72 -2.20
N VAL A 122 0.45 -23.32 -3.34
CA VAL A 122 0.91 -22.26 -4.24
C VAL A 122 0.67 -20.88 -3.61
N GLY A 123 1.62 -19.97 -3.84
CA GLY A 123 1.93 -18.76 -3.05
C GLY A 123 0.93 -17.60 -3.00
N THR A 124 -0.37 -17.83 -3.14
CA THR A 124 -1.38 -16.75 -3.02
C THR A 124 -2.42 -16.99 -1.91
N ALA A 125 -2.66 -18.23 -1.50
CA ALA A 125 -3.67 -18.56 -0.50
C ALA A 125 -3.21 -18.40 0.96
N VAL A 126 -1.90 -18.30 1.21
CA VAL A 126 -1.33 -18.27 2.56
C VAL A 126 -1.40 -16.88 3.21
N ILE A 127 -1.47 -15.82 2.40
CA ILE A 127 -1.33 -14.45 2.87
C ILE A 127 -2.51 -14.03 3.77
N GLY A 128 -3.76 -14.40 3.44
CA GLY A 128 -4.92 -14.09 4.28
C GLY A 128 -5.06 -14.99 5.51
N ALA A 129 -4.82 -16.30 5.35
CA ALA A 129 -5.00 -17.27 6.44
C ALA A 129 -3.96 -17.15 7.56
N ALA A 130 -2.75 -16.66 7.24
CA ALA A 130 -1.72 -16.39 8.23
C ALA A 130 -2.08 -15.24 9.18
N PHE A 131 -2.95 -14.30 8.77
CA PHE A 131 -3.43 -13.19 9.61
C PHE A 131 -4.72 -13.53 10.37
N ALA A 132 -5.61 -14.34 9.80
CA ALA A 132 -6.88 -14.73 10.43
C ALA A 132 -6.71 -15.68 11.63
N THR A 133 -5.57 -16.35 11.77
CA THR A 133 -5.29 -17.22 12.92
C THR A 133 -4.37 -16.53 13.92
N LEU A 134 -4.97 -16.06 15.02
CA LEU A 134 -4.32 -15.51 16.22
C LEU A 134 -3.43 -16.53 16.96
N ALA A 135 -2.52 -17.21 16.26
CA ALA A 135 -1.53 -18.13 16.82
C ALA A 135 -0.12 -17.52 16.87
N TRP A 136 -0.01 -16.19 16.77
CA TRP A 136 1.24 -15.44 16.93
C TRP A 136 1.85 -15.41 18.34
N PRO A 137 1.14 -15.60 19.49
CA PRO A 137 1.75 -15.27 20.79
C PRO A 137 2.80 -16.26 21.32
N ARG A 138 2.92 -17.48 20.77
CA ARG A 138 3.71 -18.55 21.43
C ARG A 138 4.95 -19.00 20.66
N ALA A 139 5.02 -18.77 19.35
CA ALA A 139 6.21 -19.06 18.54
C ALA A 139 7.23 -17.91 18.56
N LEU A 140 6.83 -16.69 18.96
CA LEU A 140 7.68 -15.50 18.96
C LEU A 140 8.68 -15.42 20.14
N LEU A 141 8.54 -16.25 21.17
CA LEU A 141 9.33 -16.09 22.42
C LEU A 141 10.86 -16.27 22.25
N GLY A 142 11.33 -16.90 21.16
CA GLY A 142 12.76 -17.06 20.88
C GLY A 142 13.38 -15.96 19.99
N ALA A 143 12.56 -15.20 19.26
CA ALA A 143 12.98 -14.16 18.30
C ALA A 143 12.37 -12.76 18.61
N ALA A 144 11.62 -12.65 19.72
CA ALA A 144 10.78 -11.51 20.09
C ALA A 144 11.51 -10.16 20.08
N GLY A 145 12.71 -10.08 20.67
CA GLY A 145 13.36 -8.77 20.89
C GLY A 145 13.66 -7.98 19.63
N TRP A 146 14.05 -8.64 18.53
CA TRP A 146 14.36 -7.95 17.27
C TRP A 146 13.12 -7.76 16.39
N ILE A 147 12.21 -8.74 16.37
CA ILE A 147 10.95 -8.67 15.63
C ILE A 147 10.08 -7.53 16.17
N ASP A 148 9.99 -7.38 17.48
CA ASP A 148 9.24 -6.28 18.12
C ASP A 148 9.85 -4.92 17.78
N SER A 149 11.18 -4.82 17.68
CA SER A 149 11.87 -3.58 17.30
C SER A 149 11.67 -3.20 15.83
N ALA A 150 11.72 -4.18 14.91
CA ALA A 150 11.47 -3.96 13.49
C ALA A 150 10.00 -3.64 13.23
N TRP A 151 9.09 -4.36 13.89
CA TRP A 151 7.65 -4.12 13.81
C TRP A 151 7.28 -2.73 14.33
N SER A 152 7.78 -2.36 15.52
CA SER A 152 7.56 -1.03 16.10
C SER A 152 8.12 0.08 15.20
N MET A 153 9.30 -0.12 14.61
CA MET A 153 9.86 0.83 13.65
C MET A 153 8.94 0.99 12.44
N VAL A 154 8.53 -0.11 11.80
CA VAL A 154 7.64 -0.06 10.63
C VAL A 154 6.29 0.57 10.97
N GLN A 155 5.76 0.38 12.18
CA GLN A 155 4.54 1.07 12.63
C GLN A 155 4.73 2.59 12.69
N ILE A 156 5.85 3.07 13.23
CA ILE A 156 6.17 4.50 13.27
C ILE A 156 6.30 5.05 11.85
N ARG A 157 6.97 4.31 10.96
CA ARG A 157 7.10 4.69 9.55
C ARG A 157 5.77 4.70 8.80
N ALA A 158 4.91 3.72 9.07
CA ALA A 158 3.58 3.65 8.49
C ALA A 158 2.72 4.85 8.90
N ASP A 159 2.83 5.29 10.15
CA ASP A 159 2.13 6.49 10.64
C ASP A 159 2.59 7.73 9.88
N GLN A 160 3.90 7.93 9.76
CA GLN A 160 4.47 9.05 9.01
C GLN A 160 4.11 9.01 7.52
N ALA A 161 4.16 7.82 6.89
CA ALA A 161 3.81 7.66 5.49
C ALA A 161 2.32 7.91 5.24
N GLY A 162 1.46 7.53 6.19
CA GLY A 162 0.03 7.85 6.14
C GLY A 162 -0.22 9.35 6.17
N GLU A 163 0.44 10.08 7.07
CA GLU A 163 0.34 11.54 7.11
C GLU A 163 0.84 12.20 5.81
N GLU A 164 1.93 11.70 5.24
CA GLU A 164 2.45 12.21 3.96
C GLU A 164 1.50 11.92 2.80
N LEU A 165 0.91 10.72 2.74
CA LEU A 165 -0.11 10.40 1.76
C LEU A 165 -1.32 11.33 1.91
N GLY A 166 -1.78 11.58 3.14
CA GLY A 166 -2.84 12.54 3.43
C GLY A 166 -2.50 13.94 2.93
N ARG A 167 -1.27 14.41 3.17
CA ARG A 167 -0.77 15.70 2.68
C ARG A 167 -0.75 15.78 1.15
N ALA A 168 -0.26 14.74 0.48
CA ALA A 168 -0.27 14.65 -0.98
C ALA A 168 -1.70 14.73 -1.55
N LEU A 169 -2.63 14.02 -0.92
CA LEU A 169 -4.04 14.01 -1.31
C LEU A 169 -4.75 15.36 -1.07
N LEU A 170 -4.43 16.04 0.04
CA LEU A 170 -4.92 17.40 0.35
C LEU A 170 -4.42 18.45 -0.64
N ALA A 171 -3.26 18.26 -1.23
CA ALA A 171 -2.74 19.13 -2.28
C ALA A 171 -3.57 19.07 -3.58
N ARG A 172 -4.45 18.06 -3.72
CA ARG A 172 -5.39 17.90 -4.84
C ARG A 172 -4.69 17.96 -6.21
N THR A 173 -3.48 17.41 -6.33
CA THR A 173 -2.78 17.36 -7.63
C THR A 173 -3.51 16.44 -8.62
N GLN A 174 -4.23 15.44 -8.12
CA GLN A 174 -5.22 14.63 -8.84
C GLN A 174 -6.53 15.36 -9.19
N GLY A 175 -6.70 16.62 -8.78
CA GLY A 175 -7.93 17.38 -8.91
C GLY A 175 -9.07 16.85 -8.03
N SER A 176 -10.29 16.91 -8.53
CA SER A 176 -11.50 16.43 -7.85
C SER A 176 -11.82 14.95 -8.12
N ARG A 177 -10.86 14.19 -8.64
CA ARG A 177 -11.04 12.77 -8.94
C ARG A 177 -11.22 11.98 -7.65
N PRO A 178 -12.19 11.04 -7.59
CA PRO A 178 -12.34 10.18 -6.42
C PRO A 178 -11.14 9.25 -6.27
N VAL A 179 -10.66 9.12 -5.04
CA VAL A 179 -9.54 8.25 -4.70
C VAL A 179 -10.04 7.00 -3.99
N THR A 180 -9.60 5.83 -4.46
CA THR A 180 -9.76 4.55 -3.79
C THR A 180 -8.43 4.11 -3.21
N LEU A 181 -8.39 3.88 -1.90
CA LEU A 181 -7.21 3.37 -1.20
C LEU A 181 -7.37 1.88 -0.93
N VAL A 182 -6.35 1.09 -1.25
CA VAL A 182 -6.31 -0.34 -0.94
C VAL A 182 -5.00 -0.65 -0.23
N GLY A 183 -5.07 -1.19 0.98
CA GLY A 183 -3.89 -1.52 1.77
C GLY A 183 -4.04 -2.84 2.49
N TYR A 184 -2.91 -3.54 2.69
CA TYR A 184 -2.86 -4.75 3.52
C TYR A 184 -1.73 -4.66 4.55
N GLY A 185 -1.85 -5.37 5.68
CA GLY A 185 -0.85 -5.38 6.74
C GLY A 185 -0.45 -3.96 7.19
N MET A 186 0.85 -3.66 7.22
CA MET A 186 1.33 -2.31 7.55
C MET A 186 0.89 -1.23 6.55
N GLY A 187 0.59 -1.61 5.31
CA GLY A 187 0.05 -0.69 4.31
C GLY A 187 -1.41 -0.32 4.60
N ALA A 188 -2.19 -1.21 5.21
CA ALA A 188 -3.51 -0.87 5.73
C ALA A 188 -3.41 0.18 6.86
N ARG A 189 -2.38 0.09 7.72
CA ARG A 189 -2.10 1.12 8.73
C ARG A 189 -1.78 2.48 8.10
N VAL A 190 -0.98 2.52 7.03
CA VAL A 190 -0.73 3.75 6.24
C VAL A 190 -2.05 4.36 5.74
N VAL A 191 -2.94 3.53 5.18
CA VAL A 191 -4.26 3.98 4.69
C VAL A 191 -5.08 4.60 5.82
N VAL A 192 -5.21 3.92 6.97
CA VAL A 192 -5.98 4.46 8.10
C VAL A 192 -5.36 5.75 8.63
N LYS A 193 -4.04 5.84 8.72
CA LYS A 193 -3.33 7.06 9.17
C LYS A 193 -3.50 8.22 8.19
N CYS A 194 -3.52 7.94 6.89
CA CYS A 194 -3.90 8.91 5.87
C CYS A 194 -5.33 9.42 6.10
N LEU A 195 -6.30 8.55 6.31
CA LEU A 195 -7.70 8.95 6.57
C LEU A 195 -7.83 9.81 7.82
N LEU A 196 -7.12 9.48 8.90
CA LEU A 196 -7.10 10.29 10.12
C LEU A 196 -6.49 11.68 9.87
N HIS A 197 -5.44 11.76 9.05
CA HIS A 197 -4.84 13.03 8.65
C HIS A 197 -5.83 13.89 7.83
N LEU A 198 -6.56 13.27 6.90
CA LEU A 198 -7.63 13.93 6.14
C LEU A 198 -8.78 14.39 7.05
N HIS A 199 -9.22 13.54 7.98
CA HIS A 199 -10.25 13.89 8.96
C HIS A 199 -9.85 15.13 9.78
N ALA A 200 -8.59 15.18 10.24
CA ALA A 200 -8.06 16.32 11.00
C ALA A 200 -8.03 17.64 10.20
N ALA A 201 -7.97 17.57 8.87
CA ALA A 201 -8.07 18.74 7.98
C ALA A 201 -9.51 19.27 7.83
N GLY A 202 -10.50 18.64 8.47
CA GLY A 202 -11.90 19.06 8.46
C GLY A 202 -12.51 18.99 7.06
N TYR A 203 -13.26 20.03 6.68
CA TYR A 203 -13.98 20.06 5.39
C TYR A 203 -13.05 19.91 4.17
N ALA A 204 -11.80 20.35 4.26
CA ALA A 204 -10.84 20.24 3.16
C ALA A 204 -10.44 18.78 2.85
N GLY A 205 -10.45 17.92 3.88
CA GLY A 205 -10.06 16.52 3.77
C GLY A 205 -11.21 15.58 3.41
N GLN A 206 -12.46 16.04 3.51
CA GLN A 206 -13.65 15.23 3.23
C GLN A 206 -13.83 14.97 1.74
N GLY A 207 -14.24 13.74 1.40
CA GLY A 207 -14.60 13.37 0.03
C GLY A 207 -13.42 13.36 -0.95
N ILE A 208 -12.17 13.39 -0.47
CA ILE A 208 -11.00 13.08 -1.31
C ILE A 208 -10.93 11.58 -1.56
N VAL A 209 -10.95 10.81 -0.47
CA VAL A 209 -11.02 9.35 -0.52
C VAL A 209 -12.49 8.96 -0.55
N GLU A 210 -12.91 8.30 -1.62
CA GLU A 210 -14.26 7.78 -1.73
C GLU A 210 -14.38 6.45 -0.98
N THR A 211 -13.45 5.54 -1.28
CA THR A 211 -13.43 4.18 -0.74
C THR A 211 -12.06 3.84 -0.18
N ALA A 212 -12.03 3.18 0.97
CA ALA A 212 -10.82 2.61 1.55
C ALA A 212 -11.05 1.14 1.92
N VAL A 213 -10.17 0.27 1.45
CA VAL A 213 -10.16 -1.16 1.73
C VAL A 213 -8.87 -1.50 2.45
N CYS A 214 -9.00 -1.99 3.66
CA CYS A 214 -7.92 -2.41 4.54
C CYS A 214 -8.00 -3.93 4.75
N LEU A 215 -6.85 -4.61 4.80
CA LEU A 215 -6.78 -6.05 5.04
C LEU A 215 -5.73 -6.34 6.13
N GLY A 216 -6.13 -6.98 7.23
CA GLY A 216 -5.23 -7.36 8.33
C GLY A 216 -4.56 -6.15 9.01
N THR A 217 -5.32 -5.10 9.31
CA THR A 217 -4.78 -3.84 9.81
C THR A 217 -4.17 -3.95 11.22
N PRO A 218 -2.88 -3.66 11.42
CA PRO A 218 -2.23 -3.71 12.72
C PRO A 218 -2.48 -2.43 13.54
N LEU A 219 -3.75 -2.17 13.84
CA LEU A 219 -4.22 -1.08 14.70
C LEU A 219 -5.15 -1.62 15.80
N PRO A 220 -5.28 -0.90 16.92
CA PRO A 220 -6.28 -1.23 17.92
C PRO A 220 -7.69 -1.21 17.32
N ALA A 221 -8.55 -2.12 17.77
CA ALA A 221 -9.98 -2.10 17.48
C ALA A 221 -10.71 -1.01 18.29
N ASP A 222 -10.22 0.24 18.22
CA ASP A 222 -10.81 1.40 18.88
C ASP A 222 -11.92 2.01 18.01
N PRO A 223 -13.21 1.93 18.43
CA PRO A 223 -14.33 2.43 17.64
C PRO A 223 -14.21 3.91 17.29
N HIS A 224 -13.60 4.74 18.15
CA HIS A 224 -13.49 6.18 17.91
C HIS A 224 -12.51 6.48 16.78
N LEU A 225 -11.39 5.76 16.74
CA LEU A 225 -10.40 5.87 15.66
C LEU A 225 -11.00 5.48 14.32
N TRP A 226 -11.67 4.32 14.27
CA TRP A 226 -12.28 3.82 13.04
C TRP A 226 -13.45 4.71 12.57
N ALA A 227 -14.23 5.28 13.49
CA ALA A 227 -15.25 6.25 13.17
C ALA A 227 -14.67 7.54 12.57
N ALA A 228 -13.58 8.06 13.14
CA ALA A 228 -12.91 9.25 12.62
C ALA A 228 -12.34 9.00 11.22
N ALA A 229 -11.69 7.85 10.99
CA ALA A 229 -11.20 7.44 9.68
C ALA A 229 -12.34 7.29 8.66
N ALA A 230 -13.46 6.66 9.05
CA ALA A 230 -14.62 6.49 8.19
C ALA A 230 -15.27 7.82 7.80
N GLN A 231 -15.26 8.83 8.68
CA GLN A 231 -15.79 10.17 8.38
C GLN A 231 -14.96 10.95 7.36
N ALA A 232 -13.70 10.56 7.11
CA ALA A 232 -12.92 11.13 6.01
C ALA A 232 -13.32 10.53 4.65
N CYS A 233 -13.86 9.31 4.64
CA CYS A 233 -14.31 8.66 3.42
C CYS A 233 -15.66 9.22 2.92
N GLY A 234 -15.79 9.39 1.62
CA GLY A 234 -17.05 9.79 0.98
C GLY A 234 -18.09 8.67 0.92
N HIS A 235 -17.66 7.40 0.93
CA HIS A 235 -18.56 6.26 0.79
C HIS A 235 -18.33 5.15 1.83
N ARG A 236 -17.22 4.40 1.75
CA ARG A 236 -17.01 3.21 2.60
C ARG A 236 -15.56 3.05 3.05
N LEU A 237 -15.40 2.66 4.31
CA LEU A 237 -14.19 2.04 4.86
C LEU A 237 -14.51 0.59 5.23
N GLY A 238 -13.73 -0.37 4.75
CA GLY A 238 -13.83 -1.78 5.11
C GLY A 238 -12.50 -2.34 5.58
N ASP A 239 -12.49 -3.11 6.65
CA ASP A 239 -11.33 -3.85 7.15
C ASP A 239 -11.63 -5.36 7.14
N GLY A 240 -10.86 -6.13 6.38
CA GLY A 240 -10.96 -7.59 6.32
C GLY A 240 -9.87 -8.23 7.19
N TYR A 241 -10.26 -8.97 8.23
CA TYR A 241 -9.36 -9.75 9.08
C TYR A 241 -9.11 -11.15 8.53
#